data_AF-A0A453BUQ3-F1
#
_entry.id   AF-A0A453BUQ3-F1
#
_cell.length_a   1.000
_cell.length_b   1.000
_cell.length_c   1.000
_cell.angle_alpha   90.00
_cell.angle_beta   90.00
_cell.angle_gamma   90.00
#
_symmetry.space_group_name_H-M   'P 1'
#
loop_
_entity.id
_entity.type
_entity.pdbx_description
1 polymer ?
#
loop_
_entity_poly.entity_id
_entity_poly.type
_entity_poly.pdbx_seq_one_letter_code
_entity_poly.pdbx_strand_id
1 'polypeptide(L)'
;GFQPDTDAGTSVAGGGQNGHSLVSGSLSSMSDPRGYSLNSLYSMIRLREPPSTLKPSENKTDRDRTEIAIVKLLVKSYYDIVRKSIEDAVPKAIMHFLVNHTKRELHNVLIRKLYRESLLDDMLRETDEVLIRRQRIQETLQVLEQAHRVLLLF
;
A
#
# COMPACT_ATOMS: atom_id res chain seq x y z
N GLY A 1 -33.76 -24.61 13.01
CA GLY A 1 -32.74 -25.16 13.91
C GLY A 1 -31.74 -24.07 14.22
N PHE A 2 -31.63 -23.71 15.50
CA PHE A 2 -30.44 -23.11 16.14
C PHE A 2 -29.25 -24.08 15.91
N GLN A 3 -27.98 -23.69 15.71
CA GLN A 3 -27.07 -22.86 16.51
C GLN A 3 -25.75 -22.59 15.70
N PRO A 4 -24.93 -21.57 16.02
CA PRO A 4 -23.64 -21.24 15.40
C PRO A 4 -22.43 -21.72 16.23
N ASP A 5 -21.21 -21.75 15.66
CA ASP A 5 -19.96 -21.77 16.45
C ASP A 5 -18.84 -20.91 15.82
N THR A 6 -18.34 -20.04 16.68
CA THR A 6 -17.13 -19.21 16.64
C THR A 6 -16.03 -19.89 17.47
N ASP A 7 -14.75 -19.75 17.10
CA ASP A 7 -13.57 -19.67 18.00
C ASP A 7 -12.35 -19.24 17.15
N ALA A 8 -11.68 -18.10 17.38
CA ALA A 8 -10.84 -17.67 18.50
C ALA A 8 -9.42 -18.27 18.47
N GLY A 9 -8.43 -17.36 18.51
CA GLY A 9 -7.02 -17.61 18.17
C GLY A 9 -6.12 -18.11 19.30
N THR A 10 -4.83 -18.21 18.99
CA THR A 10 -3.77 -18.35 20.01
C THR A 10 -2.46 -17.76 19.49
N SER A 11 -1.91 -16.80 20.24
CA SER A 11 -0.53 -16.29 20.18
C SER A 11 0.27 -16.86 21.36
N VAL A 12 1.54 -17.17 21.17
CA VAL A 12 2.62 -17.33 22.19
C VAL A 12 3.94 -17.10 21.42
N ALA A 13 4.66 -15.98 21.60
CA ALA A 13 5.72 -15.67 22.59
C ALA A 13 6.94 -16.63 22.49
N GLY A 14 8.23 -16.24 22.45
CA GLY A 14 8.96 -14.96 22.55
C GLY A 14 10.48 -15.23 22.73
N GLY A 15 11.32 -14.18 22.59
CA GLY A 15 12.73 -14.09 23.08
C GLY A 15 13.83 -14.56 22.12
N GLY A 16 14.99 -13.91 21.91
CA GLY A 16 15.60 -12.75 22.57
C GLY A 16 17.14 -12.91 22.71
N GLN A 17 17.90 -12.48 21.69
CA GLN A 17 19.21 -11.76 21.64
C GLN A 17 20.43 -12.07 22.56
N ASN A 18 21.62 -11.85 21.96
CA ASN A 18 22.97 -11.50 22.50
C ASN A 18 23.87 -12.65 23.00
N GLY A 19 25.19 -12.73 22.81
CA GLY A 19 26.25 -11.88 22.23
C GLY A 19 27.62 -12.21 22.90
N HIS A 20 28.73 -12.13 22.14
CA HIS A 20 30.15 -11.91 22.58
C HIS A 20 30.86 -12.96 23.49
N SER A 21 31.92 -13.69 23.07
CA SER A 21 33.31 -13.38 22.67
C SER A 21 34.35 -13.49 23.82
N LEU A 22 35.35 -14.38 23.61
CA LEU A 22 36.75 -14.36 24.05
C LEU A 22 37.06 -14.34 25.58
N VAL A 23 37.90 -15.28 26.06
CA VAL A 23 39.33 -15.04 26.35
C VAL A 23 39.96 -16.16 27.22
N SER A 24 41.19 -16.51 26.86
CA SER A 24 42.34 -17.06 27.61
C SER A 24 42.17 -17.94 28.85
N GLY A 25 42.93 -19.04 28.85
CA GLY A 25 43.16 -19.92 30.00
C GLY A 25 44.36 -19.58 30.89
N SER A 26 44.74 -20.61 31.65
CA SER A 26 45.81 -20.76 32.66
C SER A 26 45.40 -20.30 34.07
N LEU A 27 45.59 -21.06 35.15
CA LEU A 27 46.76 -21.87 35.53
C LEU A 27 46.42 -22.87 36.68
N SER A 28 47.06 -24.05 36.67
CA SER A 28 47.44 -24.94 37.82
C SER A 28 46.33 -25.58 38.69
N SER A 29 46.44 -26.80 39.24
CA SER A 29 47.58 -27.70 39.45
C SER A 29 47.17 -29.18 39.40
N MET A 30 48.10 -30.02 38.94
CA MET A 30 48.09 -31.48 38.98
C MET A 30 48.07 -32.07 40.39
N SER A 31 47.50 -33.28 40.49
CA SER A 31 48.03 -34.38 41.29
C SER A 31 47.62 -35.73 40.65
N ASP A 32 48.56 -36.31 39.87
CA ASP A 32 48.95 -37.74 39.63
C ASP A 32 47.97 -38.94 39.85
N PRO A 33 48.27 -40.18 39.36
CA PRO A 33 49.27 -40.65 38.37
C PRO A 33 48.82 -41.83 37.44
N ARG A 34 49.72 -42.18 36.49
CA ARG A 34 49.97 -43.51 35.84
C ARG A 34 49.27 -43.91 34.53
N GLY A 35 50.09 -44.05 33.46
CA GLY A 35 49.98 -45.13 32.46
C GLY A 35 49.70 -44.74 31.00
N TYR A 36 50.61 -44.04 30.33
CA TYR A 36 50.49 -43.76 28.89
C TYR A 36 50.74 -45.00 28.03
N SER A 37 49.69 -45.51 27.39
CA SER A 37 49.76 -46.22 26.11
C SER A 37 48.42 -46.06 25.40
N LEU A 38 48.44 -45.93 24.06
CA LEU A 38 47.30 -45.88 23.10
C LEU A 38 46.84 -44.54 22.51
N ASN A 39 47.48 -43.38 22.74
CA ASN A 39 47.16 -42.15 21.99
C ASN A 39 48.15 -41.78 20.87
N SER A 40 49.20 -42.57 20.67
CA SER A 40 49.99 -42.57 19.41
C SER A 40 49.17 -43.01 18.18
N LEU A 41 47.88 -43.28 18.36
CA LEU A 41 46.86 -43.53 17.34
C LEU A 41 46.04 -42.28 17.00
N TYR A 42 46.33 -41.11 17.58
CA TYR A 42 46.00 -39.83 16.95
C TYR A 42 46.91 -39.67 15.72
N SER A 43 46.63 -40.49 14.70
CA SER A 43 46.28 -40.03 13.36
C SER A 43 46.64 -38.55 13.16
N MET A 44 47.93 -38.29 13.01
CA MET A 44 48.40 -36.99 12.60
C MET A 44 48.24 -36.96 11.08
N ILE A 45 46.99 -36.76 10.64
CA ILE A 45 46.71 -36.38 9.25
C ILE A 45 47.48 -35.08 9.03
N ARG A 46 48.64 -35.17 8.38
CA ARG A 46 49.38 -34.00 7.89
C ARG A 46 48.57 -33.38 6.76
N LEU A 47 47.71 -32.42 7.09
CA LEU A 47 47.02 -31.59 6.11
C LEU A 47 48.04 -30.67 5.43
N ARG A 48 48.14 -30.78 4.11
CA ARG A 48 48.94 -29.91 3.25
C ARG A 48 48.42 -28.47 3.37
N GLU A 49 49.34 -27.51 3.47
CA GLU A 49 49.00 -26.09 3.59
C GLU A 49 48.01 -25.66 2.49
N PRO A 50 46.95 -24.92 2.85
CA PRO A 50 45.94 -24.51 1.89
C PRO A 50 46.54 -23.54 0.87
N PRO A 51 46.20 -23.67 -0.43
CA PRO A 51 46.74 -22.82 -1.47
C PRO A 51 46.45 -21.34 -1.18
N SER A 52 47.49 -20.50 -1.21
CA SER A 52 47.45 -19.07 -0.87
C SER A 52 46.66 -18.20 -1.86
N THR A 53 46.16 -18.78 -2.95
CA THR A 53 45.19 -18.13 -3.84
C THR A 53 44.14 -19.12 -4.31
N LEU A 54 42.89 -18.89 -3.92
CA LEU A 54 41.69 -19.48 -4.52
C LEU A 54 41.49 -18.82 -5.90
N LYS A 55 42.20 -19.30 -6.92
CA LYS A 55 41.82 -18.96 -8.29
C LYS A 55 40.47 -19.64 -8.55
N PRO A 56 39.43 -18.90 -8.99
CA PRO A 56 38.25 -19.55 -9.55
C PRO A 56 38.74 -20.52 -10.62
N SER A 57 38.36 -21.79 -10.49
CA SER A 57 38.64 -22.79 -11.52
C SER A 57 38.18 -22.21 -12.86
N GLU A 58 39.11 -22.02 -13.79
CA GLU A 58 38.93 -21.36 -15.09
C GLU A 58 37.79 -22.01 -15.92
N ASN A 59 37.37 -23.22 -15.53
CA ASN A 59 36.39 -24.07 -16.18
C ASN A 59 34.96 -23.92 -15.59
N LYS A 60 34.76 -23.16 -14.50
CA LYS A 60 33.43 -22.95 -13.87
C LYS A 60 32.72 -21.69 -14.34
N THR A 61 33.47 -20.76 -14.93
CA THR A 61 33.00 -19.43 -15.32
C THR A 61 31.83 -19.47 -16.32
N ASP A 62 31.83 -20.35 -17.31
CA ASP A 62 30.77 -20.36 -18.33
C ASP A 62 29.45 -20.92 -17.81
N ARG A 63 29.53 -21.91 -16.90
CA ARG A 63 28.35 -22.43 -16.22
C ARG A 63 27.76 -21.36 -15.29
N ASP A 64 28.61 -20.72 -14.49
CA ASP A 64 28.18 -19.63 -13.59
C ASP A 64 27.59 -18.44 -14.37
N ARG A 65 28.19 -18.08 -15.51
CA ARG A 65 27.65 -17.03 -16.41
C ARG A 65 26.28 -17.41 -16.97
N THR A 66 26.07 -18.67 -17.31
CA THR A 66 24.78 -19.17 -17.81
C THR A 66 23.73 -19.16 -16.71
N GLU A 67 24.08 -19.62 -15.50
CA GLU A 67 23.20 -19.59 -14.32
C GLU A 67 22.82 -18.14 -13.97
N ILE A 68 23.76 -17.21 -13.98
CA ILE A 68 23.51 -15.77 -13.78
C ILE A 68 22.58 -15.21 -14.88
N ALA A 69 22.76 -15.62 -16.13
CA ALA A 69 21.90 -15.19 -17.24
C ALA A 69 20.46 -15.71 -17.06
N ILE A 70 20.29 -16.95 -16.61
CA ILE A 70 18.99 -17.54 -16.31
C ILE A 70 18.31 -16.77 -15.18
N VAL A 71 19.01 -16.51 -14.07
CA VAL A 71 18.43 -15.74 -12.95
C VAL A 71 18.00 -14.35 -13.40
N LYS A 72 18.80 -13.65 -14.20
CA LYS A 72 18.43 -12.34 -14.77
C LYS A 72 17.18 -12.41 -15.65
N LEU A 73 17.05 -13.47 -16.46
CA LEU A 73 15.87 -13.67 -17.29
C LEU A 73 14.62 -13.94 -16.46
N LEU A 74 14.74 -14.76 -15.40
CA LEU A 74 13.63 -15.05 -14.49
C LEU A 74 13.15 -13.80 -13.75
N VAL A 75 14.08 -12.99 -13.22
CA VAL A 75 13.75 -11.72 -12.57
C VAL A 75 13.04 -10.77 -13.53
N LYS A 76 13.53 -10.67 -14.78
CA LYS A 76 12.89 -9.85 -15.80
C LYS A 76 11.48 -10.34 -16.15
N SER A 77 11.33 -11.64 -16.36
CA SER A 77 10.04 -12.26 -16.67
C SER A 77 9.02 -12.04 -15.54
N TYR A 78 9.45 -12.23 -14.29
CA TYR A 78 8.60 -11.99 -13.13
C TYR A 78 8.19 -10.50 -13.03
N TYR A 79 9.15 -9.59 -13.21
CA TYR A 79 8.89 -8.15 -13.22
C TYR A 79 7.87 -7.77 -14.30
N ASP A 80 8.01 -8.30 -15.51
CA ASP A 80 7.09 -7.99 -16.62
C ASP A 80 5.67 -8.47 -16.34
N ILE A 81 5.50 -9.62 -15.67
CA ILE A 81 4.18 -10.13 -15.25
C ILE A 81 3.58 -9.23 -14.17
N VAL A 82 4.35 -8.91 -13.12
CA VAL A 82 3.88 -8.06 -12.02
C VAL A 82 3.53 -6.66 -12.52
N ARG A 83 4.35 -6.09 -13.42
CA ARG A 83 4.10 -4.79 -14.05
C ARG A 83 2.75 -4.78 -14.76
N LYS A 84 2.47 -5.79 -15.60
CA LYS A 84 1.17 -5.93 -16.28
C LYS A 84 0.01 -6.12 -15.30
N SER A 85 0.23 -6.86 -14.21
CA SER A 85 -0.78 -7.02 -13.16
C SER A 85 -1.12 -5.70 -12.48
N ILE A 86 -0.13 -4.87 -12.18
CA ILE A 86 -0.32 -3.53 -11.59
C ILE A 86 -1.02 -2.60 -12.59
N GLU A 87 -0.63 -2.64 -13.87
CA GLU A 87 -1.26 -1.85 -14.93
C GLU A 87 -2.77 -2.11 -15.06
N ASP A 88 -3.23 -3.33 -14.76
CA ASP A 88 -4.65 -3.68 -14.74
C ASP A 88 -5.33 -3.42 -13.38
N ALA A 89 -4.64 -3.71 -12.28
CA ALA A 89 -5.20 -3.58 -10.93
C ALA A 89 -5.44 -2.12 -10.52
N VAL A 90 -4.53 -1.21 -10.87
CA VAL A 90 -4.62 0.20 -10.44
C VAL A 90 -5.84 0.91 -11.04
N PRO A 91 -6.09 0.86 -12.37
CA PRO A 91 -7.30 1.44 -12.93
C PRO A 91 -8.58 0.83 -12.36
N LYS A 92 -8.61 -0.48 -12.09
CA LYS A 92 -9.75 -1.15 -11.46
C LYS A 92 -10.00 -0.65 -10.04
N ALA A 93 -8.95 -0.45 -9.26
CA ALA A 93 -9.04 0.11 -7.91
C ALA A 93 -9.57 1.56 -7.95
N ILE A 94 -9.02 2.42 -8.81
CA ILE A 94 -9.49 3.81 -8.97
C ILE A 94 -10.96 3.83 -9.40
N MET A 95 -11.32 3.00 -10.38
CA MET A 95 -12.69 2.91 -10.86
C MET A 95 -13.64 2.47 -9.75
N HIS A 96 -13.29 1.47 -8.96
CA HIS A 96 -14.15 0.96 -7.91
C HIS A 96 -14.28 1.90 -6.71
N PHE A 97 -13.14 2.35 -6.17
CA PHE A 97 -13.09 3.11 -4.92
C PHE A 97 -13.38 4.58 -5.08
N LEU A 98 -13.03 5.19 -6.21
CA LEU A 98 -13.24 6.62 -6.41
C LEU A 98 -14.43 6.87 -7.34
N VAL A 99 -14.35 6.41 -8.59
CA VAL A 99 -15.32 6.79 -9.63
C VAL A 99 -16.70 6.23 -9.31
N ASN A 100 -16.81 4.92 -9.12
CA ASN A 100 -18.08 4.25 -8.85
C ASN A 100 -18.64 4.60 -7.48
N HIS A 101 -17.77 4.78 -6.47
CA HIS A 101 -18.20 5.25 -5.16
C HIS A 101 -18.79 6.66 -5.23
N THR A 102 -18.07 7.60 -5.85
CA THR A 102 -18.54 8.98 -6.04
C THR A 102 -19.85 9.00 -6.82
N LYS A 103 -19.97 8.22 -7.90
CA LYS A 103 -21.21 8.12 -8.69
C LYS A 103 -22.41 7.70 -7.83
N ARG A 104 -22.25 6.74 -6.91
CA ARG A 104 -23.32 6.28 -6.03
C ARG A 104 -23.67 7.31 -4.96
N GLU A 105 -22.66 7.88 -4.31
CA GLU A 105 -22.86 8.76 -3.16
C GLU A 105 -23.14 10.22 -3.53
N LEU A 106 -22.86 10.65 -4.76
CA LEU A 106 -23.02 12.04 -5.19
C LEU A 106 -24.46 12.53 -4.98
N HIS A 107 -25.46 11.73 -5.36
CA HIS A 107 -26.86 12.11 -5.17
C HIS A 107 -27.21 12.26 -3.68
N ASN A 108 -26.78 11.31 -2.84
CA ASN A 108 -27.02 11.35 -1.39
C ASN A 108 -26.38 12.58 -0.75
N VAL A 109 -25.13 12.89 -1.12
CA VAL A 109 -24.40 14.04 -0.60
C VAL A 109 -25.02 15.34 -1.11
N LEU A 110 -25.39 15.42 -2.38
CA LEU A 110 -25.98 16.62 -2.97
C LEU A 110 -27.32 16.94 -2.32
N ILE A 111 -28.19 15.95 -2.11
CA ILE A 111 -29.47 16.15 -1.41
C ILE A 111 -29.20 16.68 -0.01
N ARG A 112 -28.33 16.04 0.77
CA ARG A 112 -28.01 16.49 2.15
C ARG A 112 -27.38 17.89 2.23
N LYS A 113 -26.64 18.30 1.20
CA LYS A 113 -25.97 19.61 1.17
C LYS A 113 -26.88 20.72 0.63
N LEU A 114 -27.66 20.43 -0.41
CA LEU A 114 -28.48 21.41 -1.12
C LEU A 114 -29.85 21.62 -0.47
N TYR A 115 -30.45 20.57 0.10
CA TYR A 115 -31.78 20.66 0.77
C TYR A 115 -31.72 21.21 2.20
N ARG A 116 -30.67 21.96 2.56
CA ARG A 116 -30.64 22.65 3.85
C ARG A 116 -31.41 23.94 3.71
N GLU A 117 -32.58 24.02 4.34
CA GLU A 117 -33.53 25.14 4.22
C GLU A 117 -32.87 26.53 4.36
N SER A 118 -31.91 26.67 5.27
CA SER A 118 -31.20 27.94 5.49
C SER A 118 -30.23 28.35 4.37
N LEU A 119 -29.68 27.39 3.61
CA LEU A 119 -28.76 27.65 2.49
C LEU A 119 -29.53 27.78 1.17
N LEU A 120 -30.67 27.11 1.09
CA LEU A 120 -31.52 27.07 -0.09
C LEU A 120 -32.09 28.46 -0.40
N ASP A 121 -32.53 29.20 0.63
CA ASP A 121 -33.04 30.57 0.48
C ASP A 121 -31.98 31.54 -0.09
N ASP A 122 -30.74 31.42 0.38
CA ASP A 122 -29.62 32.24 -0.10
C ASP A 122 -29.16 31.81 -1.51
N MET A 123 -29.12 30.51 -1.79
CA MET A 123 -28.76 29.96 -3.11
C MET A 123 -29.82 30.23 -4.19
N LEU A 124 -31.09 30.30 -3.82
CA LEU A 124 -32.20 30.61 -4.74
C LEU A 124 -32.50 32.11 -4.82
N ARG A 125 -31.75 32.95 -4.11
CA ARG A 125 -31.89 34.40 -4.21
C ARG A 125 -31.61 34.84 -5.65
N GLU A 126 -32.59 35.49 -6.26
CA GLU A 126 -32.45 36.08 -7.58
C GLU A 126 -31.29 37.08 -7.60
N THR A 127 -30.55 37.13 -8.71
CA THR A 127 -29.54 38.17 -8.93
C THR A 127 -30.19 39.54 -9.09
N ASP A 128 -29.49 40.59 -8.62
CA ASP A 128 -30.02 41.97 -8.62
C ASP A 128 -30.47 42.45 -10.01
N GLU A 129 -29.78 42.03 -11.07
CA GLU A 129 -30.18 42.36 -12.45
C GLU A 129 -31.56 41.80 -12.82
N VAL A 130 -31.87 40.58 -12.38
CA VAL A 130 -33.16 39.93 -12.62
C VAL A 130 -34.25 40.61 -11.80
N LEU A 131 -33.95 40.97 -10.54
CA LEU A 131 -34.87 41.73 -9.69
C LEU A 131 -35.25 43.07 -10.31
N ILE A 132 -34.26 43.84 -10.77
CA ILE A 132 -34.47 45.14 -11.42
C ILE A 132 -35.26 44.97 -12.71
N ARG A 133 -34.93 43.96 -13.52
CA ARG A 133 -35.66 43.68 -14.77
C ARG A 133 -37.12 43.33 -14.49
N ARG A 134 -37.38 42.48 -13.49
CA ARG A 134 -38.74 42.09 -13.08
C ARG A 134 -39.53 43.31 -12.63
N GLN A 135 -38.93 44.18 -11.82
CA GLN A 135 -39.58 45.40 -11.33
C GLN A 135 -39.99 46.32 -12.48
N ARG A 136 -39.10 46.59 -13.44
CA ARG A 136 -39.41 47.42 -14.62
C ARG A 136 -40.55 46.84 -15.47
N ILE A 137 -40.56 45.52 -15.66
CA ILE A 137 -41.64 44.85 -16.41
C ILE A 137 -42.97 44.98 -15.66
N GLN A 138 -42.97 44.82 -14.33
CA GLN A 138 -44.17 44.99 -13.51
C GLN A 138 -44.71 46.42 -13.56
N GLU A 139 -43.85 47.43 -13.48
CA GLU A 139 -44.24 48.84 -13.64
C GLU A 139 -44.86 49.10 -15.01
N THR A 140 -44.23 48.59 -16.07
CA THR A 140 -44.73 48.73 -17.44
C THR A 140 -46.09 48.05 -17.61
N LEU A 141 -46.26 46.87 -17.03
CA LEU A 141 -47.51 46.12 -17.05
C LEU A 141 -48.62 46.91 -16.35
N GLN A 142 -48.36 47.47 -15.16
CA GLN A 142 -49.33 48.28 -14.43
C GLN A 142 -49.80 49.49 -15.25
N VAL A 143 -48.87 50.18 -15.92
CA VAL A 143 -49.20 51.30 -16.81
C VAL A 143 -50.09 50.83 -17.96
N LEU A 144 -49.76 49.70 -18.58
CA LEU A 144 -50.52 49.15 -19.70
C LEU A 144 -51.94 48.72 -19.29
N GLU A 145 -52.08 48.08 -18.13
CA GLU A 145 -53.40 47.75 -17.57
C GLU A 145 -54.23 48.99 -17.26
N GLN A 146 -53.59 50.04 -16.72
CA GLN A 146 -54.29 51.27 -16.43
C GLN A 146 -54.77 51.96 -17.71
N ALA A 147 -53.93 51.99 -18.75
CA ALA A 147 -54.32 52.49 -20.07
C ALA A 147 -55.50 51.67 -20.65
N HIS A 148 -55.45 50.35 -20.51
CA HIS A 148 -56.53 49.48 -20.94
C HIS A 148 -57.85 49.72 -20.18
N ARG A 149 -57.78 49.90 -18.84
CA ARG A 149 -58.95 50.26 -18.02
C ARG A 149 -59.57 51.60 -18.44
N VAL A 150 -58.74 52.61 -18.73
CA VAL A 150 -59.23 53.91 -19.20
C VAL A 150 -59.90 53.78 -20.57
N LEU A 151 -59.32 53.02 -21.50
CA LEU A 151 -59.93 52.77 -22.81
C LEU A 151 -61.28 52.05 -22.75
N LEU A 152 -61.52 51.22 -21.73
CA LEU A 152 -62.80 50.53 -21.53
C LEU A 152 -63.85 51.34 -20.75
N LEU A 153 -63.43 52.44 -20.10
CA LEU A 153 -64.31 53.33 -19.32
C LEU A 153 -64.87 54.50 -20.15
N PHE A 154 -64.32 54.73 -21.35
CA PHE A 154 -64.85 55.64 -22.37
C PHE A 154 -65.64 54.87 -23.43
#